data_AF-A0A397N7B9-F1
#
_entry.id   AF-A0A397N7B9-F1
#
_cell.length_a   1.000
_cell.length_b   1.000
_cell.length_c   1.000
_cell.angle_alpha   90.00
_cell.angle_beta   90.00
_cell.angle_gamma   90.00
#
_symmetry.space_group_name_H-M   'P 1'
#
loop_
_entity.id
_entity.type
_entity.pdbx_description
1 polymer ?
#
loop_
_entity_poly.entity_id
_entity_poly.type
_entity_poly.pdbx_seq_one_letter_code
_entity_poly.pdbx_strand_id
1 'polypeptide(L)'
;MILANRIGLIAPDDLIAWADGMILDIGEPPCYLIDLALGNLPTVPEALDLVSNEPNESEIAQLAQLILERFNDTSDMNALGIHCYQLALLAKGQPRERLLWVSDEIHLGGEGIKSFSDSEPLLMDALLETARPTI
;
A
#
# COMPACT_ATOMS: atom_id res chain seq x y z
N MET A 1 3.81 -5.96 -2.50
CA MET A 1 5.06 -5.20 -2.70
C MET A 1 4.88 -3.96 -3.57
N ILE A 2 4.44 -4.08 -4.83
CA ILE A 2 4.26 -2.90 -5.71
C ILE A 2 3.33 -1.83 -5.10
N LEU A 3 2.17 -2.23 -4.57
CA LEU A 3 1.24 -1.30 -3.91
C LEU A 3 1.81 -0.70 -2.63
N ALA A 4 2.57 -1.47 -1.85
CA ALA A 4 3.24 -0.97 -0.65
C ALA A 4 4.29 0.10 -0.99
N ASN A 5 5.05 -0.09 -2.08
CA ASN A 5 5.99 0.93 -2.55
C ASN A 5 5.26 2.19 -3.05
N ARG A 6 4.13 1.99 -3.75
CA ARG A 6 3.29 3.09 -4.26
C ARG A 6 2.76 3.99 -3.14
N ILE A 7 2.51 3.46 -1.95
CA ILE A 7 2.11 4.22 -0.75
C ILE A 7 3.31 4.54 0.18
N GLY A 8 4.54 4.49 -0.33
CA GLY A 8 5.76 4.85 0.40
C GLY A 8 6.09 3.94 1.59
N LEU A 9 5.40 2.79 1.72
CA LEU A 9 5.53 1.89 2.87
C LEU A 9 6.82 1.06 2.82
N ILE A 10 7.37 0.85 1.63
CA ILE A 10 8.65 0.16 1.43
C ILE A 10 9.56 0.99 0.51
N ALA A 11 10.86 0.88 0.70
CA ALA A 11 11.82 1.57 -0.14
C ALA A 11 11.87 0.95 -1.54
N PRO A 12 12.28 1.72 -2.57
CA PRO A 12 12.53 1.19 -3.90
C PRO A 12 13.54 0.04 -3.88
N ASP A 13 14.57 0.13 -3.04
CA ASP A 13 15.61 -0.90 -2.91
C ASP A 13 15.03 -2.23 -2.39
N ASP A 14 14.06 -2.19 -1.47
CA ASP A 14 13.37 -3.39 -0.98
C ASP A 14 12.49 -4.02 -2.07
N LEU A 15 11.86 -3.19 -2.92
CA LEU A 15 11.09 -3.66 -4.06
C LEU A 15 11.99 -4.33 -5.10
N ILE A 16 13.17 -3.75 -5.36
CA ILE A 16 14.16 -4.32 -6.28
C ILE A 16 14.68 -5.64 -5.72
N ALA A 17 15.09 -5.70 -4.46
CA ALA A 17 15.58 -6.92 -3.83
C ALA A 17 14.54 -8.05 -3.86
N TRP A 18 13.25 -7.72 -3.64
CA TRP A 18 12.16 -8.68 -3.79
C TRP A 18 12.00 -9.17 -5.24
N ALA A 19 12.06 -8.26 -6.21
CA ALA A 19 11.95 -8.61 -7.63
C ALA A 19 13.13 -9.47 -8.10
N ASP A 20 14.35 -9.15 -7.67
CA ASP A 20 15.55 -9.93 -7.95
C ASP A 20 15.43 -11.34 -7.35
N GLY A 21 14.92 -11.46 -6.12
CA GLY A 21 14.61 -12.75 -5.50
C GLY A 21 13.63 -13.58 -6.34
N MET A 22 12.54 -12.97 -6.82
CA MET A 22 11.60 -13.66 -7.70
C MET A 22 12.24 -14.12 -9.00
N ILE A 23 13.10 -13.29 -9.62
CA ILE A 23 13.79 -13.66 -10.86
C ILE A 23 14.74 -14.83 -10.63
N LEU A 24 15.47 -14.84 -9.51
CA LEU A 24 16.40 -15.92 -9.16
C LEU A 24 15.67 -17.24 -8.84
N ASP A 25 14.46 -17.17 -8.29
CA ASP A 25 13.62 -18.34 -8.01
C ASP A 25 12.97 -18.92 -9.27
N ILE A 26 12.94 -18.17 -10.38
CA ILE A 26 12.41 -18.64 -11.66
C ILE A 26 13.47 -19.49 -12.35
N GLY A 27 13.28 -20.82 -12.32
CA GLY A 27 14.19 -21.79 -12.94
C GLY A 27 14.25 -21.72 -14.47
N GLU A 28 13.19 -21.24 -15.13
CA GLU A 28 13.17 -20.96 -16.57
C GLU A 28 12.55 -19.59 -16.84
N PRO A 29 13.24 -18.69 -17.56
CA PRO A 29 12.72 -17.35 -17.81
C PRO A 29 11.38 -17.42 -18.55
N PRO A 30 10.40 -16.57 -18.20
CA PRO A 30 9.13 -16.51 -18.89
C PRO A 30 9.32 -16.29 -20.41
N CYS A 31 8.53 -16.95 -21.25
CA CYS A 31 8.66 -16.85 -22.70
C CYS A 31 8.63 -15.41 -23.22
N TYR A 32 7.82 -14.54 -22.59
CA TYR A 32 7.74 -13.12 -22.98
C TYR A 32 9.07 -12.36 -22.82
N LEU A 33 9.93 -12.75 -21.86
CA LEU A 33 11.26 -12.17 -21.66
C LEU A 33 12.22 -12.61 -22.78
N ILE A 34 12.09 -13.86 -23.23
CA ILE A 34 12.84 -14.41 -24.37
C ILE A 34 12.40 -13.70 -25.66
N ASP A 35 11.10 -13.53 -25.86
CA ASP A 35 10.53 -12.83 -27.01
C ASP A 35 10.99 -11.36 -27.06
N LEU A 36 10.99 -10.67 -25.92
CA LEU A 36 11.56 -9.32 -25.78
C LEU A 36 13.05 -9.26 -26.15
N ALA A 37 13.86 -10.20 -25.65
CA ALA A 37 15.30 -10.25 -25.93
C ALA A 37 15.60 -10.56 -27.41
N LEU A 38 14.71 -11.30 -28.09
CA LEU A 38 14.80 -11.61 -29.52
C LEU A 38 14.24 -10.50 -30.42
N GLY A 39 13.75 -9.39 -29.85
CA GLY A 39 13.15 -8.28 -30.59
C GLY A 39 11.74 -8.58 -31.12
N ASN A 40 11.14 -9.69 -30.68
CA ASN A 40 9.76 -10.04 -30.95
C ASN A 40 8.86 -9.27 -29.98
N LEU A 41 8.67 -7.98 -30.26
CA LEU A 41 7.68 -7.20 -29.54
C LEU A 41 6.28 -7.69 -29.92
N PRO A 42 5.39 -7.91 -28.93
CA PRO A 42 4.00 -8.25 -29.23
C PRO A 42 3.39 -7.13 -30.10
N THR A 43 2.89 -7.51 -31.28
CA THR A 43 2.31 -6.59 -32.27
C THR A 43 0.87 -6.20 -31.94
N VAL A 44 0.22 -7.01 -31.12
CA VAL A 44 -1.02 -6.67 -30.43
C VAL A 44 -0.60 -6.31 -29.01
N PRO A 45 -0.88 -5.11 -28.50
CA PRO A 45 -0.76 -4.85 -27.08
C PRO A 45 -1.85 -5.69 -26.39
N GLU A 46 -1.53 -6.95 -26.11
CA GLU A 46 -2.38 -7.83 -25.30
C GLU A 46 -2.48 -7.19 -23.92
N ALA A 47 -3.55 -6.42 -23.70
CA ALA A 47 -3.97 -5.88 -22.41
C ALA A 47 -2.92 -5.10 -21.60
N LEU A 48 -1.88 -4.58 -22.25
CA LEU A 48 -0.68 -4.09 -21.58
C LEU A 48 -0.79 -2.70 -20.93
N ASP A 49 -1.95 -2.04 -20.85
CA ASP A 49 -1.94 -0.66 -20.31
C ASP A 49 -3.15 -0.11 -19.55
N LEU A 50 -4.34 -0.74 -19.49
CA LEU A 50 -5.50 -0.06 -18.88
C LEU A 50 -6.52 -0.97 -18.19
N VAL A 51 -6.17 -2.18 -17.76
CA VAL A 51 -6.91 -2.74 -16.63
C VAL A 51 -6.42 -1.94 -15.43
N SER A 52 -7.21 -0.96 -15.01
CA SER A 52 -7.01 -0.33 -13.71
C SER A 52 -7.00 -1.46 -12.70
N ASN A 53 -5.80 -1.93 -12.32
CA ASN A 53 -5.59 -2.87 -11.22
C ASN A 53 -5.89 -2.08 -9.95
N GLU A 54 -7.17 -1.77 -9.80
CA GLU A 54 -7.70 -1.18 -8.59
C GLU A 54 -7.52 -2.23 -7.50
N PRO A 55 -6.85 -1.86 -6.39
CA PRO A 55 -6.65 -2.80 -5.33
C PRO A 55 -8.00 -3.25 -4.79
N ASN A 56 -8.14 -4.57 -4.62
CA ASN A 56 -9.31 -5.15 -4.00
C ASN A 56 -9.30 -4.89 -2.48
N GLU A 57 -10.42 -5.13 -1.81
CA GLU A 57 -10.54 -4.88 -0.36
C GLU A 57 -9.54 -5.69 0.48
N SER A 58 -9.17 -6.91 0.04
CA SER A 58 -8.16 -7.73 0.72
C SER A 58 -6.76 -7.12 0.62
N GLU A 59 -6.40 -6.55 -0.53
CA GLU A 59 -5.13 -5.84 -0.71
C GLU A 59 -5.10 -4.57 0.14
N ILE A 60 -6.21 -3.84 0.25
CA ILE A 60 -6.32 -2.68 1.15
C ILE A 60 -6.16 -3.11 2.61
N ALA A 61 -6.79 -4.20 3.03
CA ALA A 61 -6.68 -4.71 4.40
C ALA A 61 -5.24 -5.15 4.74
N GLN A 62 -4.56 -5.85 3.81
CA GLN A 62 -3.16 -6.25 3.97
C GLN A 62 -2.23 -5.03 4.08
N LEU A 63 -2.46 -3.99 3.28
CA LEU A 63 -1.68 -2.75 3.36
C LEU A 63 -1.95 -2.00 4.67
N ALA A 64 -3.19 -1.96 5.15
CA ALA A 64 -3.52 -1.36 6.45
C ALA A 64 -2.83 -2.11 7.60
N GLN A 65 -2.74 -3.44 7.52
CA GLN A 65 -2.00 -4.24 8.49
C GLN A 65 -0.49 -3.93 8.46
N LEU A 66 0.11 -3.83 7.27
CA LEU A 66 1.52 -3.46 7.13
C LEU A 66 1.80 -2.04 7.66
N ILE A 67 0.87 -1.10 7.50
CA ILE A 67 0.97 0.25 8.08
C ILE A 67 1.00 0.17 9.61
N LEU A 68 0.12 -0.63 10.22
CA LEU A 68 0.08 -0.84 11.67
C LEU A 68 1.39 -1.46 12.19
N GLU A 69 1.91 -2.48 11.49
CA GLU A 69 3.18 -3.12 11.85
C GLU A 69 4.33 -2.11 11.82
N ARG A 70 4.44 -1.31 10.76
CA ARG A 70 5.50 -0.28 10.65
C ARG A 70 5.36 0.83 11.70
N PHE A 71 4.13 1.18 12.06
CA PHE A 71 3.88 2.13 13.13
C PHE A 71 4.32 1.59 14.49
N ASN A 72 4.07 0.31 14.79
CA ASN A 72 4.54 -0.31 16.03
C ASN A 72 6.07 -0.28 16.15
N ASP A 73 6.79 -0.35 15.03
CA ASP A 73 8.26 -0.30 15.02
C ASP A 73 8.81 1.14 15.17
N THR A 74 8.18 2.12 14.54
CA THR A 74 8.73 3.48 14.43
C THR A 74 8.09 4.49 15.39
N SER A 75 6.84 4.24 15.80
CA SER A 75 5.98 5.17 16.55
C SER A 75 5.86 6.56 15.91
N ASP A 76 6.09 6.69 14.60
CA ASP A 76 6.03 7.96 13.87
C ASP A 76 4.60 8.24 13.39
N MET A 77 3.91 9.10 14.13
CA MET A 77 2.54 9.51 13.82
C MET A 77 2.43 10.26 12.48
N ASN A 78 3.43 11.07 12.11
CA ASN A 78 3.36 11.79 10.84
C ASN A 78 3.48 10.83 9.65
N ALA A 79 4.40 9.87 9.74
CA ALA A 79 4.51 8.82 8.74
C ALA A 79 3.22 7.98 8.65
N LEU A 80 2.61 7.66 9.79
CA LEU A 80 1.32 6.97 9.84
C LEU A 80 0.23 7.73 9.07
N GLY A 81 0.07 9.03 9.33
CA GLY A 81 -0.92 9.87 8.65
C GLY A 81 -0.70 9.90 7.13
N ILE A 82 0.55 10.05 6.69
CA ILE A 82 0.90 10.05 5.26
C ILE A 82 0.54 8.71 4.61
N HIS A 83 0.89 7.58 5.23
CA HIS A 83 0.59 6.25 4.68
C HIS A 83 -0.93 5.99 4.65
N CYS A 84 -1.67 6.41 5.67
CA CYS A 84 -3.12 6.31 5.70
C CYS A 84 -3.78 7.10 4.57
N TYR A 85 -3.32 8.34 4.35
CA TYR A 85 -3.79 9.18 3.25
C TYR A 85 -3.53 8.50 1.89
N GLN A 86 -2.31 8.02 1.67
CA GLN A 86 -1.94 7.39 0.41
C GLN A 86 -2.73 6.09 0.16
N LEU A 87 -3.00 5.30 1.20
CA LEU A 87 -3.87 4.13 1.08
C LEU A 87 -5.33 4.53 0.80
N ALA A 88 -5.81 5.62 1.40
CA ALA A 88 -7.17 6.12 1.16
C ALA A 88 -7.41 6.56 -0.29
N LEU A 89 -6.38 7.04 -0.98
CA LEU A 89 -6.45 7.36 -2.42
C LEU A 89 -6.67 6.12 -3.29
N LEU A 90 -6.36 4.94 -2.77
CA LEU A 90 -6.50 3.66 -3.46
C LEU A 90 -7.76 2.90 -3.04
N ALA A 91 -8.20 3.08 -1.80
CA ALA A 91 -9.37 2.41 -1.24
C ALA A 91 -10.69 2.99 -1.78
N LYS A 92 -11.78 2.23 -1.61
CA LYS A 92 -13.15 2.65 -1.91
C LYS A 92 -14.06 2.37 -0.71
N GLY A 93 -15.24 3.00 -0.68
CA GLY A 93 -16.24 2.76 0.36
C GLY A 93 -15.76 3.13 1.78
N GLN A 94 -16.19 2.33 2.76
CA GLN A 94 -15.93 2.56 4.18
C GLN A 94 -14.44 2.56 4.57
N PRO A 95 -13.58 1.65 4.06
CA PRO A 95 -12.13 1.73 4.28
C PRO A 95 -11.52 3.09 3.92
N ARG A 96 -11.94 3.68 2.80
CA ARG A 96 -11.46 5.01 2.37
C ARG A 96 -11.85 6.10 3.37
N GLU A 97 -13.09 6.11 3.82
CA GLU A 97 -13.58 7.11 4.78
C GLU A 97 -12.83 7.03 6.11
N ARG A 98 -12.61 5.81 6.63
CA ARG A 98 -11.82 5.59 7.86
C ARG A 98 -10.38 6.08 7.72
N LEU A 99 -9.71 5.72 6.62
CA LEU A 99 -8.31 6.10 6.39
C LEU A 99 -8.13 7.62 6.22
N LEU A 100 -9.06 8.29 5.56
CA LEU A 100 -9.08 9.76 5.48
C LEU A 100 -9.26 10.38 6.85
N TRP A 101 -10.22 9.88 7.64
CA TRP A 101 -10.42 10.37 9.00
C TRP A 101 -9.17 10.20 9.87
N VAL A 102 -8.50 9.05 9.81
CA VAL A 102 -7.24 8.81 10.54
C VAL A 102 -6.16 9.81 10.11
N SER A 103 -5.97 10.01 8.80
CA SER A 103 -5.03 11.00 8.29
C SER A 103 -5.32 12.41 8.78
N ASP A 104 -6.60 12.82 8.75
CA ASP A 104 -7.02 14.17 9.14
C ASP A 104 -6.82 14.40 10.64
N GLU A 105 -7.19 13.44 11.49
CA GLU A 105 -6.96 13.56 12.94
C GLU A 105 -5.47 13.66 13.27
N ILE A 106 -4.62 12.89 12.58
CA ILE A 106 -3.18 12.96 12.76
C ILE A 106 -2.64 14.32 12.35
N HIS A 107 -3.08 14.83 11.20
CA HIS A 107 -2.68 16.14 10.71
C HIS A 107 -3.10 17.26 11.68
N LEU A 108 -4.36 17.24 12.15
CA LEU A 108 -4.88 18.22 13.10
C LEU A 108 -4.18 18.14 14.47
N GLY A 109 -3.81 16.94 14.91
CA GLY A 109 -3.00 16.77 16.11
C GLY A 109 -1.59 17.35 15.93
N GLY A 110 -0.98 17.14 14.77
CA GLY A 110 0.35 17.66 14.44
C GLY A 110 0.42 19.20 14.38
N GLU A 111 -0.67 19.84 13.93
CA GLU A 111 -0.83 21.30 13.95
C GLU A 111 -1.15 21.85 15.36
N GLY A 112 -1.32 21.00 16.37
CA GLY A 112 -1.69 21.38 17.73
C GLY A 112 -3.14 21.84 17.89
N ILE A 113 -4.00 21.57 16.89
CA ILE A 113 -5.42 21.93 16.89
C ILE A 113 -6.23 20.93 17.75
N LYS A 114 -5.78 19.68 17.84
CA LYS A 114 -6.37 18.61 18.66
C LYS A 114 -5.33 17.90 19.53
N SER A 115 -5.76 17.34 20.66
CA SER A 115 -4.90 16.49 21.50
C SER A 115 -4.88 15.06 20.99
N PHE A 116 -3.69 14.50 20.81
CA PHE A 116 -3.51 13.09 20.44
C PHE A 116 -3.93 12.10 21.54
N SER A 117 -3.88 12.51 22.82
CA SER A 117 -4.17 11.64 23.97
C SER A 117 -5.55 11.01 23.93
N ASP A 118 -6.52 11.72 23.35
CA ASP A 118 -7.92 11.33 23.35
C ASP A 118 -8.30 10.62 22.05
N SER A 119 -7.51 10.82 20.98
CA SER A 119 -7.77 10.27 19.65
C SER A 119 -6.95 9.03 19.32
N GLU A 120 -5.76 8.85 19.90
CA GLU A 120 -4.88 7.70 19.64
C GLU A 120 -5.56 6.31 19.70
N PRO A 121 -6.34 5.96 20.75
CA PRO A 121 -7.05 4.67 20.77
C PRO A 121 -8.09 4.54 19.65
N LEU A 122 -8.77 5.64 19.30
CA LEU A 122 -9.75 5.66 18.21
C LEU A 122 -9.08 5.53 16.83
N LEU A 123 -7.88 6.08 16.67
CA LEU A 123 -7.09 5.95 15.44
C LEU A 123 -6.67 4.50 15.22
N MET A 124 -6.18 3.83 16.28
CA MET A 124 -5.79 2.43 16.19
C MET A 124 -6.98 1.51 15.94
N ASP A 125 -8.12 1.74 16.60
CA ASP A 125 -9.32 0.96 16.34
C ASP A 125 -9.80 1.10 14.88
N ALA A 126 -9.79 2.32 14.34
CA ALA A 126 -10.17 2.56 12.94
C ALA A 126 -9.24 1.87 11.93
N LEU A 127 -7.93 1.84 12.22
CA LEU A 127 -6.95 1.12 11.40
C LEU A 127 -7.12 -0.40 11.51
N LEU A 128 -7.34 -0.92 12.72
CA LEU A 128 -7.60 -2.34 12.95
C LEU A 128 -8.89 -2.79 12.25
N GLU A 129 -9.93 -1.98 12.25
CA GLU A 129 -11.15 -2.24 11.48
C GLU A 129 -10.88 -2.28 9.97
N THR A 130 -10.01 -1.41 9.49
CA THR A 130 -9.62 -1.37 8.07
C THR A 130 -8.74 -2.56 7.68
N ALA A 131 -7.97 -3.09 8.62
CA ALA A 131 -7.14 -4.28 8.44
C ALA A 131 -7.93 -5.60 8.49
N ARG A 132 -9.23 -5.58 8.84
CA ARG A 132 -10.07 -6.78 8.82
C ARG A 132 -10.63 -7.00 7.41
N PRO A 133 -10.34 -8.15 6.76
CA PRO A 133 -10.94 -8.45 5.48
C PRO A 133 -12.45 -8.64 5.64
N THR A 134 -13.24 -7.98 4.78
CA THR A 134 -14.67 -8.22 4.63
C THR A 134 -14.85 -9.63 4.05
N ILE A 135 -15.48 -10.52 4.82
CA ILE A 135 -15.78 -11.92 4.44
C ILE A 135 -16.94 -11.96 3.44
#